data_AF-A0A0S2IBT4-F1
#
_entry.id   AF-A0A0S2IBT4-F1
#
_cell.length_a   1.000
_cell.length_b   1.000
_cell.length_c   1.000
_cell.angle_alpha   90.00
_cell.angle_beta   90.00
_cell.angle_gamma   90.00
#
_symmetry.space_group_name_H-M   'P 1'
#
loop_
_entity.id
_entity.type
_entity.pdbx_description
1 polymer ?
#
loop_
_entity_poly.entity_id
_entity_poly.type
_entity_poly.pdbx_seq_one_letter_code
_entity_poly.pdbx_strand_id
1 'polypeptide(L)' 'MKNFTTYLSTAPVVGLVWISFTAGFIIEINRFFPDPLIFSF' A
#
# COMPACT_ATOMS: atom_id res chain seq x y z
N MET A 1 -25.35 -7.16 -5.28
CA MET A 1 -23.91 -6.94 -5.03
C MET A 1 -23.57 -6.43 -3.61
N LYS A 2 -24.56 -6.06 -2.77
CA LYS A 2 -24.34 -5.44 -1.45
C LYS A 2 -23.50 -6.28 -0.47
N ASN A 3 -23.69 -7.60 -0.45
CA ASN A 3 -22.93 -8.50 0.43
C ASN A 3 -21.47 -8.66 -0.01
N PHE A 4 -21.21 -8.57 -1.32
CA PHE A 4 -19.85 -8.65 -1.85
C PHE A 4 -19.04 -7.39 -1.47
N THR A 5 -19.66 -6.21 -1.58
CA THR A 5 -19.03 -4.97 -1.10
C THR A 5 -18.82 -4.97 0.40
N THR A 6 -19.75 -5.52 1.19
CA THR A 6 -19.57 -5.67 2.65
C THR A 6 -18.40 -6.60 3.00
N TYR A 7 -18.22 -7.69 2.25
CA TYR A 7 -17.06 -8.57 2.42
C TYR A 7 -15.73 -7.85 2.10
N LEU A 8 -15.68 -7.09 1.01
CA LEU A 8 -14.51 -6.30 0.64
C LEU A 8 -14.18 -5.21 1.68
N SER A 9 -15.20 -4.67 2.34
CA SER A 9 -15.05 -3.67 3.41
C SER A 9 -14.69 -4.26 4.79
N THR A 10 -14.45 -5.57 4.89
CA THR A 10 -14.00 -6.15 6.17
C THR A 10 -12.57 -5.69 6.49
N ALA A 11 -12.29 -5.49 7.79
CA ALA A 11 -10.99 -5.03 8.28
C ALA A 11 -9.78 -5.81 7.70
N PRO A 12 -9.76 -7.15 7.65
CA PRO A 12 -8.63 -7.87 7.07
C PRO A 12 -8.49 -7.66 5.56
N VAL A 13 -9.60 -7.58 4.81
CA VAL A 13 -9.56 -7.43 3.34
C VAL A 13 -9.09 -6.03 2.96
N VAL A 14 -9.66 -5.00 3.58
CA VAL A 14 -9.21 -3.61 3.38
C VAL A 14 -7.76 -3.45 3.82
N GLY A 15 -7.37 -4.05 4.96
CA GLY A 15 -6.00 -4.01 5.45
C GLY A 15 -5.01 -4.62 4.45
N LEU A 16 -5.35 -5.76 3.84
CA LEU A 16 -4.50 -6.42 2.84
C LEU A 16 -4.34 -5.54 1.59
N VAL A 17 -5.45 -4.97 1.08
CA VAL A 17 -5.42 -4.05 -0.07
C VAL A 17 -4.59 -2.80 0.25
N TRP A 18 -4.78 -2.21 1.43
CA TRP A 18 -4.07 -1.00 1.82
C TRP A 18 -2.58 -1.25 2.01
N ILE A 19 -2.20 -2.30 2.75
CA ILE A 19 -0.79 -2.63 2.99
C ILE A 19 -0.10 -3.04 1.69
N SER A 20 -0.75 -3.81 0.81
CA SER A 20 -0.16 -4.16 -0.48
C SER A 20 0.08 -2.93 -1.36
N PHE A 21 -0.88 -1.99 -1.39
CA PHE A 21 -0.72 -0.72 -2.10
C PHE A 21 0.41 0.14 -1.51
N THR A 22 0.41 0.34 -0.19
CA THR A 22 1.45 1.13 0.50
C THR A 22 2.84 0.49 0.34
N ALA A 23 2.94 -0.84 0.47
CA ALA A 23 4.20 -1.56 0.27
C ALA A 23 4.69 -1.43 -1.17
N GLY A 24 3.81 -1.62 -2.16
CA GLY A 24 4.15 -1.39 -3.57
C GLY A 24 4.66 0.02 -3.81
N PHE A 25 3.98 1.03 -3.26
CA PHE A 25 4.41 2.43 -3.38
C PHE A 25 5.79 2.67 -2.77
N ILE A 26 6.07 2.15 -1.56
CA ILE A 26 7.38 2.28 -0.91
C ILE A 26 8.47 1.56 -1.71
N ILE A 27 8.19 0.37 -2.24
CA ILE A 27 9.13 -0.38 -3.09
C ILE A 27 9.49 0.42 -4.33
N GLU A 28 8.48 1.00 -4.99
CA GLU A 28 8.67 1.81 -6.19
C GLU A 28 9.47 3.08 -5.91
N ILE A 29 9.22 3.76 -4.78
CA ILE A 29 10.05 4.90 -4.34
C ILE A 29 11.51 4.49 -4.20
N ASN A 30 11.80 3.40 -3.48
CA ASN A 30 13.18 2.92 -3.29
C ASN A 30 13.81 2.37 -4.58
N ARG A 31 13.01 2.00 -5.59
CA ARG A 31 13.49 1.61 -6.92
C ARG A 31 13.91 2.82 -7.76
N PHE A 32 13.12 3.90 -7.74
CA PHE A 32 13.41 5.10 -8.52
C PHE A 32 14.40 6.05 -7.83
N PHE A 33 14.39 6.09 -6.50
CA PHE A 33 15.28 6.90 -5.66
C PHE A 33 16.01 5.97 -4.68
N PRO A 34 17.08 5.29 -5.14
CA PRO A 34 17.84 4.39 -4.28
C PRO A 34 18.58 5.16 -3.18
N ASP A 35 18.72 4.50 -2.03
CA ASP A 35 19.54 4.93 -0.88
C ASP A 35 19.25 6.33 -0.29
N PRO A 36 17.98 6.66 0.07
CA PRO A 36 17.66 7.92 0.73
C PRO A 36 18.06 7.89 2.21
N LEU A 37 19.34 8.15 2.51
CA LEU A 37 19.85 8.21 3.89
C LEU A 37 19.38 9.49 4.63
N ILE A 38 19.31 10.60 3.91
CA ILE A 38 18.86 11.90 4.40
C ILE A 38 17.99 12.59 3.35
N PHE A 39 17.07 13.42 3.81
CA PHE A 39 16.26 14.27 2.95
C PHE A 39 17.09 15.49 2.56
N SER A 40 17.85 15.38 1.47
CA SER A 40 18.87 16.38 1.06
C SER A 40 18.46 17.25 -0.13
N PHE A 41 17.16 17.27 -0.48
CA PHE A 41 16.62 18.06 -1.58
C PHE A 41 15.78 19.24 -1.08
#